data_AF-A0A950VK21-F1
#
_entry.id   AF-A0A950VK21-F1
#
_cell.length_a   1.000
_cell.length_b   1.000
_cell.length_c   1.000
_cell.angle_alpha   90.00
_cell.angle_beta   90.00
_cell.angle_gamma   90.00
#
_symmetry.space_group_name_H-M   'P 1'
#
loop_
_entity.id
_entity.type
_entity.pdbx_description
1 polymer ?
#
loop_
_entity_poly.entity_id
_entity_poly.type
_entity_poly.pdbx_seq_one_letter_code
_entity_poly.pdbx_strand_id
1 'polypeptide(L)'
;MIRRFGSAAVARESLLAQRTHAAFDPQTLPSAVRASIRENFGEDLSAEAVVQRIVRDVRTRGDEALRTYTRAFDGADIQQLKVTQAEIEAAVDRVGSHVMDALLAAEKRIRA
;
A
#
# COMPACT_ATOMS: atom_id res chain seq x y z
N MET A 1 6.13 7.69 28.64
CA MET A 1 7.55 7.94 28.95
C MET A 1 8.05 9.02 27.99
N ILE A 2 8.38 10.23 28.48
CA ILE A 2 8.83 11.35 27.63
C ILE A 2 10.35 11.25 27.46
N ARG A 3 10.83 11.16 26.22
CA ARG A 3 12.27 11.18 25.90
C ARG A 3 12.74 12.62 25.68
N ARG A 4 13.79 13.02 26.40
CA ARG A 4 14.47 14.30 26.19
C ARG A 4 15.74 14.07 25.37
N PHE A 5 15.93 14.89 24.35
CA PHE A 5 17.12 14.88 23.51
C PHE A 5 17.90 16.18 23.73
N GLY A 6 19.23 16.09 23.74
CA GLY A 6 20.11 17.22 24.03
C GLY A 6 20.15 18.30 22.93
N SER A 7 19.65 18.00 21.74
CA SER A 7 19.50 18.97 20.65
C SER A 7 18.50 18.47 19.59
N ALA A 8 18.03 19.38 18.74
CA ALA A 8 17.15 19.03 17.62
C ALA A 8 17.82 18.09 16.60
N ALA A 9 19.14 18.23 16.39
CA ALA A 9 19.90 17.35 15.50
C ALA A 9 19.95 15.92 16.05
N VAL A 10 20.25 15.75 17.33
CA VAL A 10 20.27 14.45 18.02
C VAL A 10 18.87 13.83 18.08
N ALA A 11 17.83 14.65 18.29
CA ALA A 11 16.45 14.20 18.23
C ALA A 11 16.10 13.67 16.84
N ARG A 12 16.46 14.41 15.78
CA ARG A 12 16.20 14.02 14.39
C ARG A 12 16.89 12.71 14.04
N GLU A 13 18.18 12.57 14.33
CA GLU A 13 18.93 11.34 14.07
C GLU A 13 18.34 10.15 14.84
N SER A 14 18.07 10.31 16.13
CA SER A 14 17.52 9.24 16.97
C SER A 14 16.11 8.82 16.55
N LEU A 15 15.25 9.77 16.17
CA LEU A 15 13.89 9.49 15.73
C LEU A 15 13.85 8.90 14.32
N LEU A 16 14.75 9.33 13.42
CA LEU A 16 14.84 8.80 12.06
C LEU A 16 15.45 7.39 12.06
N ALA A 17 16.47 7.11 12.88
CA ALA A 17 17.04 5.77 13.02
C ALA A 17 16.03 4.75 13.58
N GLN A 18 15.12 5.18 14.46
CA GLN A 18 14.03 4.32 14.94
C GLN A 18 12.91 4.12 13.90
N ARG A 19 12.73 5.09 12.99
CA ARG A 19 11.72 5.02 11.94
C ARG A 19 12.08 4.07 10.81
N THR A 20 13.36 3.79 10.59
CA THR A 20 13.79 3.11 9.37
C THR A 20 13.81 1.57 9.43
N HIS A 21 13.82 0.91 10.59
CA HIS A 21 13.87 -0.57 10.60
C HIS A 21 13.30 -1.32 11.82
N ALA A 22 12.96 -0.67 12.93
CA ALA A 22 12.73 -1.41 14.19
C ALA A 22 11.30 -1.97 14.39
N ALA A 23 10.35 -1.70 13.48
CA ALA A 23 8.94 -2.10 13.65
C ALA A 23 8.44 -3.15 12.66
N PHE A 24 9.21 -3.44 11.61
CA PHE A 24 8.91 -4.48 10.62
C PHE A 24 10.11 -5.39 10.56
N ASP A 25 10.05 -6.52 11.26
CA ASP A 25 10.90 -7.64 10.93
C ASP A 25 10.36 -8.26 9.63
N PRO A 26 11.08 -8.15 8.50
CA PRO A 26 10.63 -8.70 7.22
C PRO A 26 10.42 -10.22 7.29
N GLN A 27 11.00 -10.90 8.28
CA GLN A 27 10.90 -12.33 8.48
C GLN A 27 9.72 -12.74 9.36
N THR A 28 9.14 -11.81 10.13
CA THR A 28 8.03 -12.10 11.04
C THR A 28 6.72 -11.49 10.55
N LEU A 29 5.92 -12.33 9.86
CA LEU A 29 4.60 -11.93 9.40
C LEU A 29 3.55 -12.00 10.52
N PRO A 30 2.65 -11.00 10.63
CA PRO A 30 1.49 -11.08 11.52
C PRO A 30 0.64 -12.33 11.26
N SER A 31 -0.01 -12.87 12.29
CA SER A 31 -0.82 -14.09 12.20
C SER A 31 -1.94 -14.01 11.15
N ALA A 32 -2.59 -12.85 11.03
CA ALA A 32 -3.61 -12.58 10.03
C ALA A 32 -3.04 -12.67 8.60
N VAL A 33 -1.83 -12.16 8.37
CA VAL A 33 -1.16 -12.25 7.07
C VAL A 33 -0.80 -13.69 6.75
N ARG A 34 -0.25 -14.45 7.71
CA ARG A 34 0.01 -15.89 7.53
C ARG A 34 -1.24 -16.71 7.28
N ALA A 35 -2.38 -16.34 7.87
CA ALA A 35 -3.65 -16.99 7.61
C ALA A 35 -4.13 -16.71 6.18
N SER A 36 -4.11 -15.44 5.76
CA SER A 36 -4.45 -15.03 4.40
C SER A 36 -3.54 -15.68 3.34
N ILE A 37 -2.24 -15.80 3.61
CA ILE A 37 -1.31 -16.51 2.72
C ILE A 37 -1.71 -17.98 2.58
N ARG A 38 -2.01 -18.66 3.69
CA ARG A 38 -2.46 -20.06 3.65
C ARG A 38 -3.79 -20.22 2.91
N GLU A 39 -4.72 -19.28 3.08
CA GLU A 39 -6.00 -19.28 2.38
C GLU A 39 -5.83 -19.08 0.87
N ASN A 40 -5.03 -18.10 0.44
CA ASN A 40 -4.90 -17.73 -0.96
C ASN A 40 -3.92 -18.60 -1.75
N PHE A 41 -2.89 -19.15 -1.10
CA PHE A 41 -1.81 -19.90 -1.76
C PHE A 41 -1.79 -21.39 -1.40
N GLY A 42 -2.48 -21.80 -0.34
CA GLY A 42 -2.53 -23.20 0.14
C GLY A 42 -1.29 -23.65 0.93
N GLU A 43 -0.36 -22.74 1.21
CA GLU A 43 0.95 -23.02 1.83
C GLU A 43 1.34 -21.90 2.81
N ASP A 44 2.16 -22.22 3.81
CA ASP A 44 2.73 -21.21 4.71
C ASP A 44 4.01 -20.64 4.09
N LEU A 45 3.86 -19.57 3.31
CA LEU A 45 4.94 -18.92 2.60
C LEU A 45 5.49 -17.71 3.35
N SER A 46 6.78 -17.43 3.14
CA SER A 46 7.34 -16.13 3.48
C SER A 46 6.76 -15.03 2.56
N ALA A 47 6.83 -13.78 3.00
CA ALA A 47 6.41 -12.64 2.19
C ALA A 47 7.18 -12.59 0.86
N GLU A 48 8.48 -12.89 0.90
CA GLU A 48 9.33 -12.93 -0.30
C GLU A 48 8.84 -13.99 -1.29
N ALA A 49 8.55 -15.21 -0.84
CA ALA A 49 8.07 -16.28 -1.71
C ALA A 49 6.71 -15.95 -2.34
N VAL A 50 5.80 -15.32 -1.58
CA VAL A 50 4.52 -14.82 -2.09
C VAL A 50 4.74 -13.78 -3.20
N VAL A 51 5.60 -12.78 -2.96
CA VAL A 51 5.90 -11.73 -3.94
C VAL A 51 6.51 -12.33 -5.21
N GLN A 52 7.48 -13.24 -5.09
CA GLN A 52 8.08 -13.91 -6.23
C GLN A 52 7.04 -14.68 -7.06
N ARG A 53 6.09 -15.36 -6.40
CA ARG A 53 4.98 -16.08 -7.06
C ARG A 53 4.05 -15.12 -7.79
N ILE A 54 3.60 -14.04 -7.15
CA ILE A 54 2.73 -13.03 -7.78
C ILE A 54 3.43 -12.41 -9.00
N VAL A 55 4.68 -11.98 -8.88
CA VAL A 55 5.44 -11.38 -9.99
C VAL A 55 5.59 -12.37 -11.15
N ARG A 56 5.89 -13.64 -10.87
CA ARG A 56 5.96 -14.69 -11.89
C ARG A 56 4.62 -14.85 -12.58
N ASP A 57 3.53 -14.96 -11.84
CA ASP A 57 2.19 -15.14 -12.38
C ASP A 57 1.76 -13.96 -13.26
N VAL A 58 2.05 -12.73 -12.85
CA VAL A 58 1.76 -11.53 -13.65
C VAL A 58 2.60 -11.52 -14.92
N ARG A 59 3.87 -11.96 -14.86
CA ARG A 59 4.71 -12.08 -16.06
C ARG A 59 4.21 -13.14 -17.05
N THR A 60 3.62 -14.24 -16.57
CA THR A 60 3.18 -15.34 -17.43
C THR A 60 1.74 -15.21 -17.91
N ARG A 61 0.83 -14.69 -17.06
CA ARG A 61 -0.61 -14.61 -17.32
C ARG A 61 -1.15 -13.18 -17.46
N GLY A 62 -0.33 -12.16 -17.20
CA GLY A 62 -0.72 -10.76 -17.36
C GLY A 62 -1.96 -10.38 -16.56
N ASP A 63 -2.90 -9.71 -17.22
CA ASP A 63 -4.13 -9.17 -16.62
C ASP A 63 -5.03 -10.23 -15.97
N GLU A 64 -4.96 -11.48 -16.42
CA GLU A 64 -5.71 -12.58 -15.79
C GLU A 64 -5.23 -12.80 -14.34
N ALA A 65 -3.91 -12.77 -14.12
CA ALA A 65 -3.35 -12.86 -12.77
C ALA A 65 -3.74 -11.64 -11.93
N LEU A 66 -3.73 -10.43 -12.51
CA LEU A 66 -4.16 -9.21 -11.81
C LEU A 66 -5.61 -9.33 -11.32
N ARG A 67 -6.53 -9.78 -12.17
CA ARG A 67 -7.94 -10.00 -11.80
C ARG A 67 -8.12 -11.08 -10.75
N THR A 68 -7.34 -12.17 -10.87
CA THR A 68 -7.34 -13.26 -9.89
C THR A 68 -6.96 -12.74 -8.51
N TYR A 69 -5.84 -12.01 -8.40
CA TYR A 69 -5.36 -11.48 -7.13
C TYR A 69 -6.24 -10.34 -6.58
N THR A 70 -6.80 -9.49 -7.45
CA THR A 70 -7.76 -8.45 -7.04
C THR A 70 -8.99 -9.10 -6.38
N ARG A 71 -9.52 -10.18 -6.96
CA ARG A 71 -10.64 -10.91 -6.38
C ARG A 71 -10.26 -11.57 -5.05
N ALA A 72 -9.07 -12.15 -4.96
CA ALA A 72 -8.62 -12.87 -3.78
C ALA A 72 -8.31 -11.94 -2.59
N PHE A 73 -7.71 -10.76 -2.84
CA PHE A 73 -7.26 -9.85 -1.79
C PHE A 73 -8.25 -8.75 -1.48
N ASP A 74 -8.86 -8.15 -2.52
CA ASP A 74 -9.76 -7.00 -2.37
C ASP A 74 -11.23 -7.43 -2.40
N GLY A 75 -11.53 -8.70 -2.71
CA GLY A 75 -12.89 -9.21 -2.86
C GLY A 75 -13.63 -8.64 -4.07
N ALA A 76 -12.93 -7.94 -4.97
CA ALA A 76 -13.52 -7.21 -6.08
C ALA A 76 -13.44 -7.99 -7.40
N ASP A 77 -14.57 -8.09 -8.09
CA ASP A 77 -14.64 -8.61 -9.45
C ASP A 77 -14.59 -7.45 -10.45
N ILE A 78 -13.40 -7.20 -11.01
CA ILE A 78 -13.18 -6.10 -11.94
C ILE A 78 -13.08 -6.58 -13.39
N GLN A 79 -13.80 -5.87 -14.28
CA GLN A 79 -13.81 -6.11 -15.72
C GLN A 79 -12.84 -5.19 -16.48
N GLN A 80 -12.58 -3.99 -15.96
CA GLN A 80 -11.58 -3.06 -16.51
C GLN A 80 -10.54 -2.75 -15.43
N LEU A 81 -9.26 -2.86 -15.78
CA LEU A 81 -8.16 -2.50 -14.88
C LEU A 81 -7.96 -0.98 -14.83
N LYS A 82 -8.22 -0.30 -15.94
CA LYS A 82 -8.08 1.16 -16.04
C LYS A 82 -9.40 1.82 -15.66
N VAL A 83 -9.34 2.72 -14.68
CA VAL A 83 -10.46 3.61 -14.33
C VAL A 83 -10.75 4.52 -15.52
N THR A 84 -12.03 4.64 -15.87
CA THR A 84 -12.49 5.46 -16.99
C THR A 84 -12.48 6.95 -16.64
N GLN A 85 -12.38 7.80 -17.65
CA GLN A 85 -12.43 9.26 -17.46
C GLN A 85 -13.76 9.69 -16.81
N ALA A 86 -14.87 9.07 -17.18
CA ALA A 86 -16.19 9.34 -16.61
C ALA A 86 -16.26 8.98 -15.10
N GLU A 87 -15.63 7.87 -14.68
CA GLU A 87 -15.56 7.51 -13.26
C GLU A 87 -14.72 8.51 -12.45
N ILE A 88 -13.65 9.05 -13.06
CA ILE A 88 -12.82 10.10 -12.45
C ILE A 88 -13.64 11.39 -12.28
N GLU A 89 -14.33 11.84 -13.32
CA GLU A 89 -15.19 13.03 -13.28
C GLU A 89 -16.29 12.88 -12.22
N ALA A 90 -16.98 11.74 -12.22
CA ALA A 90 -17.99 11.43 -11.21
C ALA A 90 -17.43 11.33 -9.78
N ALA A 91 -16.16 10.96 -9.60
CA ALA A 91 -15.49 11.00 -8.31
C ALA A 91 -15.19 12.43 -7.88
N VAL A 92 -14.69 13.27 -8.80
CA VAL A 92 -14.41 14.69 -8.57
C VAL A 92 -15.68 15.43 -8.15
N ASP A 93 -16.79 15.21 -8.85
CA ASP A 93 -18.08 15.86 -8.55
C ASP A 93 -18.64 15.47 -7.17
N ARG A 94 -18.28 14.28 -6.67
CA ARG A 94 -18.65 13.82 -5.32
C ARG A 94 -17.78 14.41 -4.22
N VAL A 95 -16.59 14.93 -4.54
CA VAL A 95 -15.71 15.57 -3.56
C VAL A 95 -16.24 16.97 -3.27
N GLY A 96 -16.64 17.23 -2.03
CA GLY A 96 -17.09 18.55 -1.61
C GLY A 96 -16.02 19.63 -1.78
N SER A 97 -16.44 20.86 -2.09
CA SER A 97 -15.56 22.00 -2.42
C SER A 97 -14.44 22.23 -1.40
N HIS A 98 -14.74 22.10 -0.11
CA HIS A 98 -13.73 22.27 0.94
C HIS A 98 -12.54 21.30 0.82
N VAL A 99 -12.80 20.03 0.52
CA VAL A 99 -11.74 19.02 0.34
C VAL A 99 -10.98 19.29 -0.95
N MET A 100 -11.68 19.66 -2.02
CA MET A 100 -11.06 19.99 -3.31
C MET A 100 -10.13 21.20 -3.19
N ASP A 101 -10.55 22.27 -2.51
CA ASP A 101 -9.74 23.46 -2.28
C ASP A 101 -8.46 23.13 -1.50
N ALA A 102 -8.56 22.26 -0.49
CA ALA A 102 -7.40 21.78 0.26
C ALA A 102 -6.42 20.99 -0.61
N LEU A 103 -6.93 20.11 -1.48
CA LEU A 103 -6.10 19.35 -2.43
C LEU A 103 -5.39 20.26 -3.43
N LEU A 104 -6.09 21.25 -4.00
CA LEU A 104 -5.50 22.24 -4.92
C LEU A 104 -4.42 23.10 -4.22
N ALA A 105 -4.64 23.45 -2.95
CA ALA A 105 -3.64 24.18 -2.18
C ALA A 105 -2.40 23.32 -1.86
N ALA A 106 -2.57 22.02 -1.63
CA ALA A 106 -1.46 21.08 -1.44
C ALA A 106 -0.68 20.86 -2.75
N GLU A 107 -1.39 20.68 -3.86
CA GLU A 107 -0.82 20.52 -5.20
C GLU A 107 0.13 21.67 -5.56
N LYS A 108 -0.29 22.93 -5.36
CA LYS A 108 0.54 24.12 -5.61
C LYS A 108 1.85 24.10 -4.81
N ARG A 109 1.83 23.61 -3.58
CA ARG A 109 3.03 23.54 -2.71
C ARG A 109 3.98 22.41 -3.09
N ILE A 110 3.45 21.31 -3.61
CA ILE A 110 4.26 20.17 -4.07
C ILE A 110 4.94 20.51 -5.41
N ARG A 111 4.27 21.30 -6.26
CA ARG A 111 4.81 21.70 -7.58
C ARG A 111 5.89 22.79 -7.50
N ALA A 112 5.86 23.64 -6.47
CA ALA A 112 6.81 24.74 -6.28
C ALA A 112 8.21 24.24 -5.89
#